data_AF-A0A531KBF6-F1
#
_entry.id   AF-A0A531KBF6-F1
#
_cell.length_a   1.000
_cell.length_b   1.000
_cell.length_c   1.000
_cell.angle_alpha   90.00
_cell.angle_beta   90.00
_cell.angle_gamma   90.00
#
_symmetry.space_group_name_H-M   'P 1'
#
loop_
_entity.id
_entity.type
_entity.pdbx_description
1 polymer ?
#
loop_
_entity_poly.entity_id
_entity_poly.type
_entity_poly.pdbx_seq_one_letter_code
_entity_poly.pdbx_strand_id
1 'polypeptide(L)'
;PNIEYPANLISSVASRPAPAGFNAVACHWSPRRELAGTYDEIWQKTRFPLWATDLDSHYYCCAPQDQQIAGYLRGGEPVQLINLSPNGPIRFHLPRLVFGFSTRIKRETIHTKGTLATVILEPDTSRVIMVWQSSLICNK
;
A
#
# COMPACT_ATOMS: atom_id res chain seq x y z
N PRO A 1 6.44 22.39 4.24
CA PRO A 1 6.08 22.42 2.80
C PRO A 1 4.56 22.38 2.67
N ASN A 2 3.96 23.24 1.85
CA ASN A 2 2.52 23.25 1.61
C ASN A 2 2.24 22.41 0.37
N ILE A 3 1.61 21.25 0.54
CA ILE A 3 1.27 20.32 -0.55
C ILE A 3 -0.25 20.30 -0.64
N GLU A 4 -0.78 20.60 -1.82
CA GLU A 4 -2.22 20.74 -2.06
C GLU A 4 -2.58 20.08 -3.39
N TYR A 5 -3.80 19.55 -3.48
CA TYR A 5 -4.35 19.11 -4.76
C TYR A 5 -4.77 20.32 -5.59
N PRO A 6 -4.41 20.39 -6.89
CA PRO A 6 -4.77 21.53 -7.74
C PRO A 6 -6.27 21.83 -7.81
N ALA A 7 -7.11 20.79 -7.69
CA ALA A 7 -8.56 20.90 -7.72
C ALA A 7 -9.18 21.35 -6.37
N ASN A 8 -8.39 21.40 -5.28
CA ASN A 8 -8.90 21.58 -3.93
C ASN A 8 -7.92 22.41 -3.07
N LEU A 9 -7.67 23.64 -3.51
CA LEU A 9 -6.76 24.57 -2.85
C LEU A 9 -7.33 25.11 -1.52
N ILE A 10 -6.43 25.43 -0.58
CA ILE A 10 -6.75 26.12 0.66
C ILE A 10 -6.90 27.60 0.37
N SER A 11 -8.14 28.05 0.17
CA SER A 11 -8.47 29.45 -0.11
C SER A 11 -8.89 30.26 1.13
N SER A 12 -9.19 29.58 2.25
CA SER A 12 -9.62 30.22 3.49
C SER A 12 -9.33 29.36 4.72
N VAL A 13 -9.43 29.96 5.92
CA VAL A 13 -9.31 29.24 7.21
C VAL A 13 -10.39 28.16 7.39
N ALA A 14 -11.52 28.28 6.70
CA ALA A 14 -12.61 27.31 6.74
C ALA A 14 -12.40 26.11 5.78
N SER A 15 -11.43 26.18 4.86
CA SER A 15 -11.16 25.11 3.91
C SER A 15 -10.78 23.82 4.63
N ARG A 16 -11.32 22.69 4.16
CA ARG A 16 -11.05 21.34 4.69
C ARG A 16 -10.76 20.36 3.54
N PRO A 17 -9.74 20.60 2.69
CA PRO A 17 -9.41 19.67 1.62
C PRO A 17 -8.84 18.36 2.21
N ALA A 18 -8.90 17.29 1.42
CA ALA A 18 -8.20 16.06 1.75
C ALA A 18 -6.68 16.33 1.79
N PRO A 19 -5.95 15.80 2.79
CA PRO A 19 -4.50 15.94 2.88
C PRO A 19 -3.81 15.42 1.60
N ALA A 20 -2.98 16.25 0.98
CA ALA A 20 -2.16 15.87 -0.16
C ALA A 20 -0.75 15.49 0.30
N GLY A 21 -0.15 14.50 -0.35
CA GLY A 21 1.22 14.10 -0.07
C GLY A 21 1.59 12.75 -0.67
N PHE A 22 2.88 12.45 -0.63
CA PHE A 22 3.46 11.19 -1.12
C PHE A 22 3.86 10.23 0.02
N ASN A 23 3.55 10.60 1.26
CA ASN A 23 3.93 9.82 2.43
C ASN A 23 2.91 8.72 2.72
N ALA A 24 3.40 7.66 3.36
CA ALA A 24 2.55 6.60 3.87
C ALA A 24 1.53 7.14 4.90
N VAL A 25 0.28 6.73 4.76
CA VAL A 25 -0.81 7.00 5.72
C VAL A 25 -0.65 6.03 6.89
N ALA A 26 -0.63 6.51 8.13
CA ALA A 26 -0.52 5.65 9.31
C ALA A 26 -1.80 4.82 9.51
N CYS A 27 -1.67 3.59 10.04
CA CYS A 27 -2.81 2.68 10.20
C CYS A 27 -3.87 3.16 11.20
N HIS A 28 -3.48 3.98 12.17
CA HIS A 28 -4.38 4.55 13.19
C HIS A 28 -4.98 5.90 12.78
N TRP A 29 -4.64 6.41 11.59
CA TRP A 29 -5.11 7.69 11.09
C TRP A 29 -6.09 7.51 9.92
N SER A 30 -6.98 8.47 9.73
CA SER A 30 -7.90 8.50 8.59
C SER A 30 -7.12 8.69 7.27
N PRO A 31 -7.47 8.01 6.17
CA PRO A 31 -8.64 7.15 6.05
C PRO A 31 -8.44 5.68 6.47
N ARG A 32 -7.20 5.26 6.77
CA ARG A 32 -6.92 3.83 7.03
C ARG A 32 -7.62 3.29 8.26
N ARG A 33 -7.77 4.09 9.32
CA ARG A 33 -8.45 3.62 10.55
C ARG A 33 -9.89 3.17 10.31
N GLU A 34 -10.59 3.73 9.32
CA GLU A 34 -11.97 3.35 9.01
C GLU A 34 -12.07 1.98 8.35
N LEU A 35 -10.97 1.48 7.79
CA LEU A 35 -10.88 0.18 7.11
C LEU A 35 -10.57 -0.97 8.07
N ALA A 36 -10.30 -0.68 9.34
CA ALA A 36 -9.87 -1.68 10.32
C ALA A 36 -10.96 -2.71 10.68
N GLY A 37 -12.23 -2.41 10.39
CA GLY A 37 -13.40 -3.18 10.81
C GLY A 37 -13.85 -2.84 12.23
N THR A 38 -14.76 -3.65 12.76
CA THR A 38 -15.44 -3.42 14.04
C THR A 38 -14.81 -4.22 15.19
N TYR A 39 -14.41 -3.53 16.27
CA TYR A 39 -13.80 -4.10 17.48
C TYR A 39 -14.65 -3.81 18.72
N ASP A 40 -15.82 -4.44 18.80
CA ASP A 40 -16.77 -4.29 19.90
C ASP A 40 -16.67 -5.43 20.95
N GLU A 41 -17.60 -5.49 21.90
CA GLU A 41 -17.65 -6.54 22.91
C GLU A 41 -17.87 -7.95 22.32
N ILE A 42 -18.56 -8.07 21.19
CA ILE A 42 -18.80 -9.35 20.52
C ILE A 42 -17.48 -9.85 19.94
N TRP A 43 -16.75 -8.99 19.24
CA TRP A 43 -15.39 -9.30 18.79
C TRP A 43 -14.50 -9.70 19.96
N GLN A 44 -14.54 -8.95 21.07
CA GLN A 44 -13.73 -9.24 22.25
C GLN A 44 -14.00 -10.63 22.84
N LYS A 45 -15.27 -11.04 22.92
CA LYS A 45 -15.67 -12.35 23.48
C LYS A 45 -15.44 -13.53 22.54
N THR A 46 -15.46 -13.32 21.22
CA THR A 46 -15.56 -14.42 20.23
C THR A 46 -14.40 -14.51 19.23
N ARG A 47 -13.67 -13.41 19.00
CA ARG A 47 -12.65 -13.30 17.95
C ARG A 47 -11.29 -12.87 18.44
N PHE A 48 -11.20 -12.13 19.54
CA PHE A 48 -9.91 -11.76 20.12
C PHE A 48 -8.98 -12.98 20.23
N PRO A 49 -7.71 -12.91 19.79
CA PRO A 49 -6.97 -11.74 19.30
C PRO A 49 -6.93 -11.57 17.77
N LEU A 50 -7.84 -12.20 17.02
CA LEU A 50 -7.85 -12.15 15.55
C LEU A 50 -8.44 -10.83 15.01
N TRP A 51 -8.18 -10.54 13.74
CA TRP A 51 -8.76 -9.39 13.03
C TRP A 51 -10.29 -9.42 13.01
N ALA A 52 -10.90 -8.23 12.94
CA ALA A 52 -12.34 -8.09 12.73
C ALA A 52 -12.76 -8.74 11.40
N THR A 53 -13.95 -9.33 11.36
CA THR A 53 -14.44 -10.07 10.18
C THR A 53 -14.81 -9.17 9.00
N ASP A 54 -15.07 -7.90 9.27
CA ASP A 54 -15.42 -6.84 8.34
C ASP A 54 -14.23 -5.92 8.00
N LEU A 55 -13.00 -6.31 8.36
CA LEU A 55 -11.79 -5.58 7.96
C LEU A 55 -11.70 -5.52 6.43
N ASP A 56 -11.55 -4.32 5.88
CA ASP A 56 -11.28 -4.12 4.46
C ASP A 56 -9.79 -4.35 4.19
N SER A 57 -9.46 -5.17 3.18
CA SER A 57 -8.08 -5.49 2.82
C SER A 57 -7.21 -4.27 2.48
N HIS A 58 -7.81 -3.17 2.03
CA HIS A 58 -7.11 -1.90 1.80
C HIS A 58 -6.54 -1.31 3.09
N TYR A 59 -6.99 -1.75 4.26
CA TYR A 59 -6.38 -1.40 5.55
C TYR A 59 -4.86 -1.61 5.54
N TYR A 60 -4.36 -2.65 4.85
CA TYR A 60 -2.93 -2.96 4.78
C TYR A 60 -2.16 -2.08 3.78
N CYS A 61 -2.85 -1.34 2.91
CA CYS A 61 -2.22 -0.44 1.96
C CYS A 61 -1.92 0.91 2.62
N CYS A 62 -0.64 1.25 2.74
CA CYS A 62 -0.22 2.52 3.32
C CYS A 62 -0.14 3.67 2.31
N ALA A 63 -0.20 3.39 1.00
CA ALA A 63 -0.15 4.42 -0.02
C ALA A 63 -1.40 5.31 0.05
N PRO A 64 -1.28 6.63 -0.15
CA PRO A 64 -2.44 7.51 -0.37
C PRO A 64 -3.34 7.00 -1.50
N GLN A 65 -4.64 7.29 -1.42
CA GLN A 65 -5.66 6.72 -2.33
C GLN A 65 -5.36 6.98 -3.81
N ASP A 66 -4.83 8.16 -4.14
CA ASP A 66 -4.44 8.57 -5.49
C ASP A 66 -3.17 7.89 -6.01
N GLN A 67 -2.46 7.17 -5.14
CA GLN A 67 -1.25 6.38 -5.42
C GLN A 67 -1.52 4.87 -5.36
N GLN A 68 -2.79 4.47 -5.20
CA GLN A 68 -3.22 3.09 -5.26
C GLN A 68 -3.73 2.73 -6.65
N ILE A 69 -3.53 1.48 -7.04
CA ILE A 69 -4.10 0.91 -8.27
C ILE A 69 -5.20 -0.08 -7.90
N ALA A 70 -6.17 -0.28 -8.79
CA ALA A 70 -7.32 -1.17 -8.54
C ALA A 70 -6.96 -2.67 -8.43
N GLY A 71 -5.69 -3.04 -8.60
CA GLY A 71 -5.22 -4.42 -8.56
C GLY A 71 -3.75 -4.48 -8.15
N TYR A 72 -2.99 -5.38 -8.77
CA TYR A 72 -1.56 -5.51 -8.51
C TYR A 72 -0.72 -5.12 -9.72
N LEU A 73 0.42 -4.49 -9.44
CA LEU A 73 1.46 -4.29 -10.43
C LEU A 73 2.04 -5.65 -10.80
N ARG A 74 2.61 -5.74 -12.00
CA ARG A 74 3.17 -6.97 -12.58
C ARG A 74 4.67 -6.86 -12.84
N GLY A 75 5.22 -5.66 -12.78
CA GLY A 75 6.56 -5.35 -13.27
C GLY A 75 6.53 -5.05 -14.76
N GLY A 76 7.47 -4.23 -15.20
CA GLY A 76 7.55 -3.75 -16.58
C GLY A 76 6.63 -2.59 -16.92
N GLU A 77 5.85 -2.08 -15.97
CA GLU A 77 5.10 -0.84 -16.16
C GLU A 77 6.07 0.33 -16.39
N PRO A 78 5.72 1.27 -17.28
CA PRO A 78 6.49 2.50 -17.44
C PRO A 78 6.31 3.38 -16.21
N VAL A 79 7.41 3.97 -15.75
CA VAL A 79 7.44 4.94 -14.65
C VAL A 79 7.99 6.25 -15.17
N GLN A 80 7.28 7.33 -14.84
CA GLN A 80 7.71 8.69 -15.10
C GLN A 80 7.55 9.53 -13.84
N LEU A 81 8.64 10.16 -13.41
CA LEU A 81 8.65 11.11 -12.30
C LEU A 81 8.98 12.50 -12.84
N ILE A 82 8.09 13.45 -12.63
CA ILE A 82 8.19 14.84 -13.12
C ILE A 82 8.28 15.75 -11.90
N ASN A 83 9.25 16.66 -11.88
CA ASN A 83 9.49 17.61 -10.78
C ASN A 83 9.75 16.92 -9.42
N LEU A 84 10.26 15.69 -9.43
CA LEU A 84 10.61 14.91 -8.23
C LEU A 84 12.11 14.62 -8.14
N SER A 85 12.93 15.29 -8.95
CA SER A 85 14.39 15.20 -8.90
C SER A 85 15.02 16.52 -9.38
N PRO A 86 16.13 16.97 -8.78
CA PRO A 86 16.85 18.17 -9.24
C PRO A 86 17.49 17.99 -10.62
N ASN A 87 17.70 16.74 -11.07
CA ASN A 87 18.35 16.43 -12.35
C ASN A 87 17.35 16.37 -13.52
N GLY A 88 16.10 16.77 -13.30
CA GLY A 88 15.03 16.72 -14.30
C GLY A 88 14.20 15.43 -14.24
N PRO A 89 13.36 15.18 -15.26
CA PRO A 89 12.43 14.04 -15.24
C PRO A 89 13.14 12.69 -15.29
N ILE A 90 12.72 11.76 -14.42
CA ILE A 90 13.21 10.38 -14.41
C ILE A 90 12.22 9.48 -15.16
N ARG A 91 12.72 8.63 -16.07
CA ARG A 91 11.91 7.67 -16.84
C ARG A 91 12.60 6.32 -16.88
N PHE A 92 11.84 5.27 -16.57
CA PHE A 92 12.31 3.88 -16.64
C PHE A 92 11.12 2.94 -16.70
N HIS A 93 11.38 1.63 -16.83
CA HIS A 93 10.37 0.60 -16.66
C HIS A 93 10.66 -0.17 -15.38
N LEU A 94 9.63 -0.53 -14.63
CA LEU A 94 9.81 -1.41 -13.48
C LEU A 94 10.50 -2.72 -13.91
N PRO A 95 11.46 -3.24 -13.16
CA PRO A 95 12.00 -4.57 -13.39
C PRO A 95 10.89 -5.63 -13.48
N ARG A 96 11.01 -6.55 -14.45
CA ARG A 96 10.14 -7.73 -14.56
C ARG A 96 10.79 -8.90 -13.84
N LEU A 97 10.32 -9.19 -12.63
CA LEU A 97 10.83 -10.27 -11.79
C LEU A 97 9.66 -11.14 -11.33
N VAL A 98 9.88 -12.46 -11.32
CA VAL A 98 8.90 -13.44 -10.83
C VAL A 98 9.55 -14.20 -9.68
N PHE A 99 8.95 -14.09 -8.50
CA PHE A 99 9.39 -14.84 -7.32
C PHE A 99 8.44 -16.01 -7.05
N GLY A 100 9.01 -17.19 -6.85
CA GLY A 100 8.32 -18.34 -6.29
C GLY A 100 8.68 -18.48 -4.82
N PHE A 101 7.68 -18.71 -3.98
CA PHE A 101 7.88 -19.03 -2.57
C PHE A 101 7.59 -20.51 -2.36
N SER A 102 8.39 -21.15 -1.52
CA SER A 102 8.17 -22.50 -1.05
C SER A 102 8.08 -22.46 0.47
N THR A 103 6.95 -22.91 1.00
CA THR A 103 6.71 -22.90 2.45
C THR A 103 6.35 -24.30 2.89
N ARG A 104 7.05 -24.80 3.92
CA ARG A 104 6.76 -26.11 4.50
C ARG A 104 5.92 -25.96 5.76
N ILE A 105 4.73 -26.54 5.76
CA ILE A 105 3.82 -26.57 6.90
C ILE A 105 3.56 -28.04 7.25
N LYS A 106 3.90 -28.44 8.49
CA LYS A 106 3.91 -29.85 8.91
C LYS A 106 4.73 -30.72 7.94
N ARG A 107 4.08 -31.61 7.19
CA ARG A 107 4.70 -32.51 6.19
C ARG A 107 4.44 -32.07 4.75
N GLU A 108 3.65 -31.03 4.53
CA GLU A 108 3.30 -30.51 3.21
C GLU A 108 4.22 -29.36 2.82
N THR A 109 4.60 -29.32 1.55
CA THR A 109 5.29 -28.17 0.96
C THR A 109 4.33 -27.50 -0.01
N ILE A 110 4.06 -26.21 0.22
CA ILE A 110 3.17 -25.42 -0.61
C ILE A 110 4.04 -24.45 -1.41
N HIS A 111 3.79 -24.41 -2.72
CA HIS A 111 4.44 -23.47 -3.62
C HIS A 111 3.46 -22.37 -4.01
N THR A 112 3.85 -21.12 -3.80
CA THR A 112 3.06 -19.95 -4.19
C THR A 112 3.88 -19.04 -5.09
N LYS A 113 3.19 -18.24 -5.90
CA LYS A 113 3.81 -17.16 -6.65
C LYS A 113 3.72 -15.87 -5.84
N GLY A 114 4.76 -15.06 -5.92
CA GLY A 114 4.75 -13.73 -5.37
C GLY A 114 3.93 -12.77 -6.22
N THR A 115 3.09 -11.99 -5.55
CA THR A 115 2.38 -10.86 -6.13
C THR A 115 3.14 -9.59 -5.76
N LEU A 116 3.48 -8.76 -6.76
CA LEU A 116 4.08 -7.45 -6.53
C LEU A 116 3.04 -6.54 -5.85
N ALA A 117 3.24 -6.29 -4.57
CA ALA A 117 2.28 -5.60 -3.72
C ALA A 117 2.60 -4.12 -3.54
N THR A 118 3.88 -3.79 -3.41
CA THR A 118 4.32 -2.41 -3.15
C THR A 118 5.47 -2.05 -4.05
N VAL A 119 5.43 -0.83 -4.59
CA VAL A 119 6.56 -0.17 -5.23
C VAL A 119 6.79 1.14 -4.51
N ILE A 120 8.02 1.37 -4.07
CA ILE A 120 8.47 2.61 -3.42
C ILE A 120 9.51 3.23 -4.33
N LEU A 121 9.34 4.51 -4.62
CA LEU A 121 10.22 5.29 -5.47
C LEU A 121 10.94 6.34 -4.62
N GLU A 122 12.26 6.30 -4.60
CA GLU A 122 13.11 7.22 -3.85
C GLU A 122 14.03 7.95 -4.85
N PRO A 123 13.50 8.97 -5.54
CA PRO A 123 14.20 9.61 -6.65
C PRO A 123 15.49 10.32 -6.21
N ASP A 124 15.53 10.86 -4.98
CA ASP A 124 16.72 11.52 -4.41
C ASP A 124 17.95 10.59 -4.33
N THR A 125 17.71 9.28 -4.20
CA THR A 125 18.78 8.27 -4.15
C THR A 125 18.79 7.37 -5.39
N SER A 126 18.01 7.71 -6.42
CA SER A 126 17.84 6.91 -7.64
C SER A 126 17.52 5.43 -7.33
N ARG A 127 16.61 5.21 -6.38
CA ARG A 127 16.28 3.87 -5.89
C ARG A 127 14.81 3.54 -6.12
N VAL A 128 14.57 2.30 -6.54
CA VAL A 128 13.25 1.68 -6.57
C VAL A 128 13.28 0.45 -5.68
N ILE A 129 12.29 0.35 -4.79
CA ILE A 129 12.09 -0.82 -3.92
C ILE A 129 10.78 -1.47 -4.34
N MET A 130 10.83 -2.77 -4.56
CA MET A 130 9.69 -3.57 -4.98
C MET A 130 9.49 -4.69 -3.97
N VAL A 131 8.26 -4.86 -3.48
CA VAL A 131 7.92 -5.84 -2.45
C VAL A 131 6.93 -6.84 -3.03
N TRP A 132 7.31 -8.11 -3.00
CA TRP A 132 6.43 -9.22 -3.35
C TRP A 132 5.93 -9.90 -2.09
N GLN A 133 4.65 -10.25 -2.08
CA GLN A 133 4.04 -11.02 -1.01
C GLN A 133 3.34 -12.25 -1.56
N SER A 134 3.17 -13.26 -0.70
CA SER A 134 2.26 -14.37 -0.93
C SER A 134 1.50 -14.65 0.37
N SER A 135 0.29 -15.19 0.26
CA SER A 135 -0.52 -15.58 1.42
C SER A 135 -0.80 -17.07 1.37
N LEU A 136 -0.87 -17.66 2.55
CA LEU A 136 -1.16 -19.08 2.76
C LEU A 136 -2.20 -19.19 3.86
N ILE A 137 -3.18 -20.07 3.66
CA ILE A 137 -4.15 -20.39 4.69
C ILE A 137 -3.46 -21.31 5.69
N CYS A 138 -2.96 -20.74 6.78
CA CYS A 138 -2.47 -21.46 7.93
C CYS A 138 -3.65 -21.70 8.87
N ASN A 139 -4.51 -22.68 8.56
CA ASN A 139 -5.40 -23.43 9.47
C ASN A 139 -6.51 -24.13 8.67
N LYS A 140 -6.50 -25.46 8.71
CA LYS A 140 -7.71 -26.30 8.72
C LYS A 140 -7.69 -27.07 10.03
#